data_AF-G8NXS5-F1
#
_entry.id   AF-G8NXS5-F1
#
_cell.length_a   1.000
_cell.length_b   1.000
_cell.length_c   1.000
_cell.angle_alpha   90.00
_cell.angle_beta   90.00
_cell.angle_gamma   90.00
#
_symmetry.space_group_name_H-M   'P 1'
#
loop_
_entity.id
_entity.type
_entity.pdbx_description
1 polymer ?
#
loop_
_entity_poly.entity_id
_entity_poly.type
_entity_poly.pdbx_seq_one_letter_code
_entity_poly.pdbx_strand_id
1 'polypeptide(L)'
;MIRRCLLAAAIALTVTCTLASTQLIPTTLHLPETNVNISIHVTLQPGFDKSFHAIQFRIDGRTYRLIAKSDLQYLSKPEGPGLQPADPIRGLVLDRSRLFFLAHYTSEAKPHTLLFFIGDAGASDAAPVLVVGFHEDGSPYKVLELDQFDTSNFTQLEDGSPVIIGKATLSQAYSEASKDSVYATTYDPYAIYIVHPNEPAEYSLVESKRYNQLHYVWAGTKSREDIAVVFHDKNHHRPYIVPAKDLGKVFPKTQ
;
A
#
# COMPACT_ATOMS: atom_id res chain seq x y z
N MET A 1 9.99 -14.24 79.14
CA MET A 1 9.40 -13.12 78.39
C MET A 1 10.10 -13.08 77.03
N ILE A 2 9.60 -13.75 76.01
CA ILE A 2 8.52 -13.34 75.07
C ILE A 2 8.94 -12.15 74.19
N ARG A 3 8.82 -12.39 72.87
CA ARG A 3 8.84 -11.48 71.69
C ARG A 3 10.18 -11.35 70.96
N ARG A 4 10.26 -11.37 69.63
CA ARG A 4 9.37 -11.73 68.49
C ARG A 4 10.15 -11.26 67.24
N CYS A 5 10.09 -12.02 66.15
CA CYS A 5 10.08 -11.54 64.74
C CYS A 5 11.38 -10.85 64.23
N LEU A 6 11.81 -10.91 62.97
CA LEU A 6 11.19 -11.29 61.70
C LEU A 6 12.24 -12.01 60.84
N LEU A 7 11.82 -13.13 60.26
CA LEU A 7 12.47 -13.77 59.12
C LEU A 7 12.02 -13.00 57.87
N ALA A 8 12.93 -12.25 57.22
CA ALA A 8 12.64 -11.61 55.95
C ALA A 8 12.86 -12.62 54.81
N ALA A 9 11.77 -13.17 54.29
CA ALA A 9 11.77 -13.96 53.07
C ALA A 9 11.93 -13.02 51.87
N ALA A 10 13.09 -13.05 51.22
CA ALA A 10 13.29 -12.42 49.92
C ALA A 10 12.62 -13.31 48.85
N ILE A 11 11.42 -12.91 48.41
CA ILE A 11 10.79 -13.48 47.23
C ILE A 11 11.51 -12.90 46.02
N ALA A 12 12.42 -13.67 45.44
CA ALA A 12 12.98 -13.38 44.13
C ALA A 12 11.87 -13.61 43.10
N LEU A 13 11.21 -12.53 42.68
CA LEU A 13 10.29 -12.55 41.55
C LEU A 13 11.13 -12.65 40.27
N THR A 14 11.43 -13.87 39.84
CA THR A 14 11.94 -14.12 38.49
C THR A 14 10.84 -13.76 37.50
N VAL A 15 10.88 -12.54 36.98
CA VAL A 15 10.14 -12.17 35.77
C VAL A 15 10.75 -12.98 34.63
N THR A 16 10.19 -14.16 34.37
CA THR A 16 10.39 -14.86 33.12
C THR A 16 9.74 -14.00 32.05
N CYS A 17 10.54 -13.13 31.43
CA CYS A 17 10.17 -12.46 30.21
C CYS A 17 9.98 -13.56 29.17
N THR A 18 8.76 -14.00 28.96
CA THR A 18 8.39 -14.91 27.89
C THR A 18 8.78 -14.20 26.61
N LEU A 19 9.90 -14.60 26.01
CA LEU A 19 10.29 -14.16 24.68
C LEU A 19 9.14 -14.53 23.76
N ALA A 20 8.34 -13.54 23.38
CA ALA A 20 7.32 -13.71 22.36
C ALA A 20 8.01 -14.32 21.15
N SER A 21 7.63 -15.55 20.80
CA SER A 21 8.22 -16.27 19.68
C SER A 21 7.98 -15.46 18.42
N THR A 22 9.02 -14.84 17.88
CA THR A 22 8.96 -14.15 16.59
C THR A 22 8.60 -15.18 15.52
N GLN A 23 7.35 -15.14 15.05
CA GLN A 23 6.93 -16.00 13.96
C GLN A 23 7.54 -15.44 12.66
N LEU A 24 8.43 -16.23 12.06
CA LEU A 24 8.96 -15.97 10.73
C LEU A 24 8.06 -16.65 9.71
N ILE A 25 7.55 -15.91 8.72
CA ILE A 25 6.84 -16.47 7.57
C ILE A 25 7.85 -16.54 6.42
N PRO A 26 8.38 -17.73 6.07
CA PRO A 26 9.29 -17.87 4.95
C PRO A 26 8.50 -17.99 3.63
N THR A 27 8.99 -17.34 2.58
CA THR A 27 8.58 -17.62 1.20
C THR A 27 9.80 -17.58 0.27
N THR A 28 9.72 -18.26 -0.85
CA THR A 28 10.79 -18.32 -1.86
C THR A 28 10.30 -17.76 -3.18
N LEU A 29 11.10 -16.92 -3.82
CA LEU A 29 10.82 -16.32 -5.11
C LEU A 29 12.01 -16.53 -6.04
N HIS A 30 11.75 -16.80 -7.32
CA HIS A 30 12.77 -16.82 -8.35
C HIS A 30 12.84 -15.43 -9.00
N LEU A 31 14.05 -14.83 -9.04
CA LEU A 31 14.29 -13.54 -9.67
C LEU A 31 14.76 -13.76 -11.12
N PRO A 32 13.96 -13.43 -12.14
CA PRO A 32 14.35 -13.57 -13.54
C PRO A 32 15.53 -12.66 -13.93
N GLU A 33 15.70 -11.50 -13.28
CA GLU A 33 16.80 -10.56 -13.54
C GLU A 33 18.19 -11.15 -13.23
N THR A 34 18.29 -12.06 -12.26
CA THR A 34 19.56 -12.64 -11.80
C THR A 34 19.62 -14.16 -11.94
N ASN A 35 18.48 -14.80 -12.27
CA ASN A 35 18.31 -16.24 -12.27
C ASN A 35 18.62 -16.88 -10.90
N VAL A 36 18.35 -16.15 -9.80
CA VAL A 36 18.60 -16.58 -8.42
C VAL A 36 17.29 -16.82 -7.67
N ASN A 37 17.29 -17.81 -6.78
CA ASN A 37 16.20 -18.00 -5.83
C ASN A 37 16.48 -17.21 -4.55
N ILE A 38 15.53 -16.37 -4.15
CA ILE A 38 15.59 -15.61 -2.92
C ILE A 38 14.65 -16.21 -1.88
N SER A 39 15.07 -16.20 -0.62
CA SER A 39 14.18 -16.50 0.52
C SER A 39 13.84 -15.20 1.24
N ILE A 40 12.55 -14.96 1.44
CA ILE A 40 12.02 -13.77 2.11
C ILE A 40 11.45 -14.22 3.45
N HIS A 41 11.85 -13.53 4.50
CA HIS A 41 11.37 -13.76 5.86
C HIS A 41 10.88 -12.43 6.43
N VAL A 42 9.66 -12.40 6.94
CA VAL A 42 9.16 -11.25 7.71
C VAL A 42 9.15 -11.55 9.19
N THR A 43 9.40 -10.53 10.00
CA THR A 43 9.30 -10.59 11.47
C THR A 43 8.00 -9.95 11.90
N LEU A 44 7.04 -10.75 12.36
CA LEU A 44 5.78 -10.23 12.90
C LEU A 44 6.02 -9.46 14.20
N GLN A 45 5.26 -8.40 14.41
CA GLN A 45 5.31 -7.62 15.63
C GLN A 45 4.63 -8.37 16.80
N PRO A 46 5.26 -8.44 17.99
CA PRO A 46 4.60 -8.99 19.17
C PRO A 46 3.30 -8.26 19.50
N GLY A 47 2.20 -8.99 19.65
CA GLY A 47 0.88 -8.42 19.97
C GLY A 47 0.04 -8.00 18.76
N PHE A 48 0.60 -8.04 17.55
CA PHE A 48 -0.11 -7.84 16.30
C PHE A 48 0.13 -9.06 15.40
N ASP A 49 -0.84 -9.96 15.36
CA ASP A 49 -0.74 -11.25 14.65
C ASP A 49 -0.60 -11.13 13.13
N LYS A 50 -0.73 -9.91 12.59
CA LYS A 50 -0.75 -9.65 11.15
C LYS A 50 0.14 -8.49 10.70
N SER A 51 0.85 -7.79 11.59
CA SER A 51 1.71 -6.66 11.18
C SER A 51 3.20 -6.98 11.26
N PHE A 52 3.98 -6.37 10.38
CA PHE A 52 5.45 -6.46 10.37
C PHE A 52 6.06 -5.17 9.82
N HIS A 53 7.26 -4.82 10.28
CA HIS A 53 8.02 -3.66 9.75
C HIS A 53 9.40 -4.06 9.21
N ALA A 54 9.84 -5.30 9.43
CA ALA A 54 11.16 -5.77 9.02
C ALA A 54 11.03 -6.95 8.05
N ILE A 55 11.69 -6.80 6.90
CA ILE A 55 11.75 -7.80 5.84
C ILE A 55 13.21 -8.21 5.67
N GLN A 56 13.46 -9.51 5.72
CA GLN A 56 14.78 -10.09 5.54
C GLN A 56 14.82 -10.91 4.27
N PHE A 57 15.75 -10.58 3.39
CA PHE A 57 16.03 -11.30 2.16
C PHE A 57 17.29 -12.13 2.33
N ARG A 58 17.27 -13.39 1.91
CA ARG A 58 18.45 -14.25 1.80
C ARG A 58 18.68 -14.60 0.34
N ILE A 59 19.84 -14.24 -0.17
CA ILE A 59 20.20 -14.27 -1.60
C ILE A 59 21.65 -14.73 -1.68
N ASP A 60 21.90 -15.89 -2.30
CA ASP A 60 23.25 -16.47 -2.44
C ASP A 60 24.09 -16.47 -1.16
N GLY A 61 23.48 -16.88 -0.05
CA GLY A 61 24.12 -16.93 1.27
C GLY A 61 24.30 -15.56 1.96
N ARG A 62 24.00 -14.45 1.28
CA ARG A 62 23.97 -13.10 1.88
C ARG A 62 22.60 -12.83 2.49
N THR A 63 22.59 -12.02 3.54
CA THR A 63 21.35 -11.58 4.20
C THR A 63 21.24 -10.07 4.11
N TYR A 64 20.10 -9.60 3.61
CA TYR A 64 19.73 -8.19 3.55
C TYR A 64 18.51 -7.95 4.43
N ARG A 65 18.47 -6.80 5.10
CA ARG A 65 17.33 -6.43 5.96
C ARG A 65 16.84 -5.05 5.56
N LEU A 66 15.57 -4.96 5.21
CA LEU A 66 14.87 -3.70 5.00
C LEU A 66 13.92 -3.44 6.17
N ILE A 67 13.94 -2.21 6.66
CA ILE A 67 13.02 -1.70 7.69
C ILE A 67 12.07 -0.74 7.02
N ALA A 68 10.78 -1.05 7.05
CA ALA A 68 9.71 -0.19 6.60
C ALA A 68 9.51 0.99 7.57
N LYS A 69 9.15 2.16 7.04
CA LYS A 69 8.80 3.34 7.85
C LYS A 69 7.52 3.13 8.65
N SER A 70 6.56 2.43 8.07
CA SER A 70 5.26 2.12 8.66
C SER A 70 5.07 0.61 8.76
N ASP A 71 4.12 0.21 9.59
CA ASP A 71 3.73 -1.20 9.69
C ASP A 71 3.05 -1.67 8.41
N LEU A 72 3.53 -2.80 7.90
CA LEU A 72 3.01 -3.53 6.76
C LEU A 72 2.15 -4.69 7.27
N GLN A 73 1.27 -5.21 6.42
CA GLN A 73 0.33 -6.25 6.80
C GLN A 73 0.50 -7.55 6.04
N TYR A 74 0.24 -8.64 6.77
CA TYR A 74 -0.10 -9.92 6.20
C TYR A 74 -1.50 -9.84 5.60
N LEU A 75 -1.58 -10.04 4.28
CA LEU A 75 -2.81 -9.86 3.52
C LEU A 75 -3.74 -11.05 3.77
N SER A 76 -4.49 -11.04 4.88
CA SER A 76 -5.36 -12.14 5.29
C SER A 76 -6.40 -12.48 4.21
N LYS A 77 -6.87 -13.74 4.19
CA LYS A 77 -8.13 -14.01 3.46
C LYS A 77 -9.22 -13.20 4.16
N PRO A 78 -10.16 -12.59 3.41
CA PRO A 78 -11.32 -11.98 4.04
C PRO A 78 -12.03 -13.06 4.87
N GLU A 79 -12.16 -12.83 6.17
CA GLU A 79 -12.93 -13.68 7.06
C GLU A 79 -14.31 -13.05 7.22
N GLY A 80 -15.31 -13.64 6.55
CA GLY A 80 -16.72 -13.24 6.69
C GLY A 80 -17.48 -13.21 5.36
N PRO A 81 -18.80 -13.47 5.38
CA PRO A 81 -19.64 -13.31 4.20
C PRO A 81 -19.73 -11.83 3.83
N GLY A 82 -19.20 -11.45 2.67
CA GLY A 82 -19.31 -10.10 2.10
C GLY A 82 -18.01 -9.30 2.01
N LEU A 83 -16.91 -9.77 2.59
CA LEU A 83 -15.59 -9.17 2.38
C LEU A 83 -14.96 -9.80 1.14
N GLN A 84 -14.76 -8.98 0.09
CA GLN A 84 -14.03 -9.42 -1.09
C GLN A 84 -12.56 -9.65 -0.70
N PRO A 85 -11.82 -10.57 -1.36
CA PRO A 85 -10.37 -10.56 -1.26
C PRO A 85 -9.87 -9.14 -1.52
N ALA A 86 -8.74 -8.72 -0.91
CA ALA A 86 -8.10 -7.46 -1.28
C ALA A 86 -8.18 -7.33 -2.80
N ASP A 87 -8.92 -6.32 -3.28
CA ASP A 87 -9.34 -6.27 -4.67
C ASP A 87 -8.11 -6.46 -5.55
N PRO A 88 -8.17 -7.26 -6.63
CA PRO A 88 -7.02 -7.47 -7.48
C PRO A 88 -6.54 -6.12 -8.01
N ILE A 89 -5.39 -5.66 -7.51
CA ILE A 89 -4.76 -4.45 -8.03
C ILE A 89 -4.28 -4.77 -9.44
N ARG A 90 -4.75 -4.01 -10.42
CA ARG A 90 -4.46 -4.28 -11.82
C ARG A 90 -2.94 -4.28 -12.04
N GLY A 91 -2.44 -5.30 -12.75
CA GLY A 91 -1.02 -5.47 -13.05
C GLY A 91 -0.19 -6.06 -11.90
N LEU A 92 -0.81 -6.36 -10.75
CA LEU A 92 -0.17 -7.00 -9.61
C LEU A 92 -0.76 -8.40 -9.37
N VAL A 93 0.08 -9.32 -8.89
CA VAL A 93 -0.32 -10.70 -8.56
C VAL A 93 -0.04 -10.97 -7.09
N LEU A 94 -1.07 -11.32 -6.31
CA LEU A 94 -0.87 -11.67 -4.89
C LEU A 94 -0.02 -12.94 -4.78
N ASP A 95 1.11 -12.87 -4.07
CA ASP A 95 1.95 -14.04 -3.83
C ASP A 95 1.24 -15.06 -2.93
N ARG A 96 1.60 -16.34 -3.06
CA ARG A 96 1.02 -17.43 -2.28
C ARG A 96 1.24 -17.28 -0.78
N SER A 97 2.35 -16.65 -0.36
CA SER A 97 2.61 -16.33 1.04
C SER A 97 1.68 -15.25 1.59
N ARG A 98 1.02 -14.49 0.72
CA ARG A 98 0.15 -13.35 1.05
C ARG A 98 0.86 -12.22 1.80
N LEU A 99 2.17 -12.15 1.69
CA LEU A 99 2.98 -11.08 2.28
C LEU A 99 3.07 -9.85 1.39
N PHE A 100 2.97 -10.03 0.08
CA PHE A 100 3.16 -8.98 -0.91
C PHE A 100 2.40 -9.31 -2.20
N PHE A 101 2.22 -8.30 -3.02
CA PHE A 101 1.93 -8.47 -4.44
C PHE A 101 3.22 -8.44 -5.26
N LEU A 102 3.25 -9.23 -6.32
CA LEU A 102 4.34 -9.36 -7.27
C LEU A 102 3.99 -8.61 -8.56
N ALA A 103 4.95 -7.88 -9.10
CA ALA A 103 4.89 -7.32 -10.44
C ALA A 103 6.16 -7.62 -11.21
N HIS A 104 6.03 -7.76 -12.52
CA HIS A 104 7.15 -7.86 -13.44
C HIS A 104 7.05 -6.77 -14.50
N TYR A 105 8.19 -6.22 -14.89
CA TYR A 105 8.28 -5.33 -16.04
C TYR A 105 9.54 -5.64 -16.83
N THR A 106 9.63 -5.09 -18.03
CA THR A 106 10.84 -5.16 -18.86
C THR A 106 11.33 -3.75 -19.11
N SER A 107 12.60 -3.50 -18.82
CA SER A 107 13.29 -2.26 -19.15
C SER A 107 14.66 -2.61 -19.71
N GLU A 108 15.06 -1.92 -20.79
CA GLU A 108 16.32 -2.19 -21.50
C GLU A 108 16.48 -3.66 -21.91
N ALA A 109 15.37 -4.29 -22.35
CA ALA A 109 15.29 -5.71 -22.70
C ALA A 109 15.65 -6.69 -21.57
N LYS A 110 15.73 -6.23 -20.32
CA LYS A 110 15.93 -7.07 -19.13
C LYS A 110 14.63 -7.14 -18.32
N PRO A 111 14.26 -8.33 -17.81
CA PRO A 111 13.14 -8.46 -16.88
C PRO A 111 13.54 -7.88 -15.53
N HIS A 112 12.56 -7.36 -14.79
CA HIS A 112 12.73 -6.83 -13.44
C HIS A 112 11.55 -7.25 -12.58
N THR A 113 11.80 -7.45 -11.29
CA THR A 113 10.78 -7.84 -10.32
C THR A 113 10.55 -6.75 -9.27
N LEU A 114 9.29 -6.52 -8.94
CA LEU A 114 8.87 -5.64 -7.85
C LEU A 114 8.00 -6.40 -6.85
N LEU A 115 8.21 -6.14 -5.57
CA LEU A 115 7.40 -6.63 -4.47
C LEU A 115 6.68 -5.46 -3.79
N PHE A 116 5.36 -5.51 -3.75
CA PHE A 116 4.51 -4.50 -3.12
C PHE A 116 4.01 -5.03 -1.78
N PHE A 117 4.56 -4.48 -0.71
CA PHE A 117 4.08 -4.70 0.65
C PHE A 117 3.14 -3.56 1.03
N ILE A 118 1.95 -3.90 1.53
CA ILE A 118 0.89 -2.93 1.85
C ILE A 118 0.56 -3.09 3.33
N GLY A 119 0.40 -1.98 4.04
CA GLY A 119 -0.06 -1.96 5.43
C GLY A 119 -1.57 -1.92 5.58
N ASP A 120 -2.01 -1.52 6.77
CA ASP A 120 -3.44 -1.33 7.04
C ASP A 120 -3.91 0.01 6.53
N ALA A 121 -5.13 0.05 6.00
CA ALA A 121 -5.85 1.30 5.79
C ALA A 121 -6.72 1.58 7.01
N GLY A 122 -6.60 2.78 7.58
CA GLY A 122 -7.38 3.20 8.73
C GLY A 122 -8.43 4.24 8.34
N ALA A 123 -9.72 3.91 8.47
CA ALA A 123 -10.83 4.84 8.19
C ALA A 123 -10.75 5.50 6.79
N SER A 124 -10.37 6.78 6.71
CA SER A 124 -10.24 7.53 5.45
C SER A 124 -8.79 7.65 4.96
N ASP A 125 -7.83 7.04 5.67
CA ASP A 125 -6.42 7.07 5.32
C ASP A 125 -6.07 5.89 4.40
N ALA A 126 -5.35 6.18 3.33
CA ALA A 126 -4.79 5.14 2.48
C ALA A 126 -3.72 4.34 3.24
N ALA A 127 -3.59 3.05 2.92
CA ALA A 127 -2.59 2.19 3.55
C ALA A 127 -1.16 2.63 3.19
N PRO A 128 -0.17 2.44 4.09
CA PRO A 128 1.22 2.63 3.74
C PRO A 128 1.65 1.57 2.71
N VAL A 129 2.59 1.93 1.84
CA VAL A 129 3.16 1.03 0.83
C VAL A 129 4.68 1.06 0.90
N LEU A 130 5.27 -0.13 0.80
CA LEU A 130 6.68 -0.33 0.51
C LEU A 130 6.81 -1.17 -0.75
N VAL A 131 7.44 -0.61 -1.77
CA VAL A 131 7.80 -1.31 -3.00
C VAL A 131 9.29 -1.60 -2.99
N VAL A 132 9.64 -2.87 -3.14
CA VAL A 132 11.02 -3.35 -3.18
C VAL A 132 11.34 -3.84 -4.59
N GLY A 133 12.45 -3.38 -5.13
CA GLY A 133 13.06 -3.91 -6.36
C GLY A 133 14.38 -4.61 -6.05
N PHE A 134 15.00 -5.17 -7.08
CA PHE A 134 16.30 -5.84 -6.98
C PHE A 134 17.29 -5.23 -7.96
N HIS A 135 18.52 -5.03 -7.49
CA HIS A 135 19.62 -4.64 -8.34
C HIS A 135 20.07 -5.79 -9.25
N GLU A 136 20.90 -5.49 -10.24
CA GLU A 136 21.48 -6.53 -11.13
C GLU A 136 22.31 -7.58 -10.37
N ASP A 137 22.83 -7.25 -9.18
CA ASP A 137 23.52 -8.20 -8.30
C ASP A 137 22.57 -8.96 -7.36
N GLY A 138 21.27 -8.76 -7.52
CA GLY A 138 20.19 -9.35 -6.72
C GLY A 138 19.96 -8.66 -5.38
N SER A 139 20.75 -7.65 -4.99
CA SER A 139 20.52 -6.96 -3.72
C SER A 139 19.20 -6.16 -3.74
N PRO A 140 18.37 -6.23 -2.68
CA PRO A 140 17.09 -5.53 -2.66
C PRO A 140 17.28 -4.05 -2.34
N TYR A 141 16.45 -3.20 -2.94
CA TYR A 141 16.39 -1.77 -2.65
C TYR A 141 14.96 -1.25 -2.60
N LYS A 142 14.75 -0.11 -1.93
CA LYS A 142 13.45 0.54 -1.84
C LYS A 142 13.18 1.33 -3.11
N VAL A 143 12.20 0.88 -3.90
CA VAL A 143 11.72 1.59 -5.09
C VAL A 143 10.78 2.71 -4.69
N LEU A 144 9.83 2.44 -3.80
CA LEU A 144 8.87 3.44 -3.32
C LEU A 144 8.53 3.15 -1.87
N GLU A 145 8.43 4.18 -1.02
CA GLU A 145 7.99 4.03 0.37
C GLU A 145 7.19 5.25 0.78
N LEU A 146 5.87 5.07 0.95
CA LEU A 146 4.92 6.13 1.28
C LEU A 146 4.06 5.69 2.46
N ASP A 147 3.82 6.61 3.39
CA ASP A 147 3.01 6.34 4.59
C ASP A 147 1.51 6.22 4.28
N GLN A 148 1.06 6.76 3.14
CA GLN A 148 -0.32 6.70 2.66
C GLN A 148 -0.34 6.63 1.13
N PHE A 149 -0.73 5.49 0.58
CA PHE A 149 -0.85 5.31 -0.86
C PHE A 149 -1.74 4.12 -1.24
N ASP A 150 -2.95 4.42 -1.71
CA ASP A 150 -3.89 3.43 -2.24
C ASP A 150 -3.45 3.05 -3.65
N THR A 151 -2.70 1.95 -3.75
CA THR A 151 -2.14 1.47 -5.01
C THR A 151 -3.26 0.89 -5.88
N SER A 152 -3.57 1.57 -6.97
CA SER A 152 -4.69 1.23 -7.85
C SER A 152 -4.28 0.41 -9.06
N ASN A 153 -3.06 0.61 -9.57
CA ASN A 153 -2.62 -0.02 -10.81
C ASN A 153 -1.08 -0.01 -10.91
N PHE A 154 -0.54 -1.05 -11.53
CA PHE A 154 0.82 -1.10 -12.05
C PHE A 154 0.76 -1.40 -13.55
N THR A 155 1.33 -0.53 -14.37
CA THR A 155 1.24 -0.66 -15.83
C THR A 155 2.44 -0.03 -16.52
N GLN A 156 2.44 0.02 -17.84
CA GLN A 156 3.46 0.70 -18.63
C GLN A 156 2.82 1.87 -19.39
N LEU A 157 3.56 2.96 -19.52
CA LEU A 157 3.23 4.07 -20.39
C LEU A 157 3.43 3.69 -21.88
N GLU A 158 3.02 4.58 -22.78
CA GLU A 158 3.16 4.39 -24.23
C GLU A 158 4.62 4.21 -24.67
N ASP A 159 5.57 4.80 -23.94
CA ASP A 159 7.02 4.66 -24.17
C ASP A 159 7.61 3.38 -23.53
N GLY A 160 6.79 2.56 -22.88
CA GLY A 160 7.19 1.34 -22.19
C GLY A 160 7.61 1.53 -20.74
N SER A 161 7.69 2.77 -20.24
CA SER A 161 8.11 3.06 -18.87
C SER A 161 7.13 2.47 -17.86
N PRO A 162 7.58 1.62 -16.92
CA PRO A 162 6.73 1.10 -15.86
C PRO A 162 6.30 2.21 -14.90
N VAL A 163 5.03 2.20 -14.50
CA VAL A 163 4.45 3.19 -13.59
C VAL A 163 3.61 2.55 -12.50
N ILE A 164 3.73 3.11 -11.30
CA ILE A 164 2.88 2.84 -10.15
C ILE A 164 1.85 3.96 -10.07
N ILE A 165 0.57 3.60 -10.02
CA ILE A 165 -0.56 4.53 -10.03
C ILE A 165 -1.37 4.32 -8.76
N GLY A 166 -1.66 5.39 -8.04
CA GLY A 166 -2.48 5.32 -6.83
C GLY A 166 -2.90 6.68 -6.33
N LYS A 167 -3.51 6.72 -5.15
CA LYS A 167 -3.96 7.94 -4.50
C LYS A 167 -3.35 8.07 -3.12
N ALA A 168 -2.94 9.28 -2.74
CA ALA A 168 -2.39 9.52 -1.40
C ALA A 168 -3.45 9.45 -0.29
N THR A 169 -4.73 9.61 -0.63
CA THR A 169 -5.86 9.62 0.31
C THR A 169 -7.05 8.88 -0.30
N LEU A 170 -7.99 8.45 0.54
CA LEU A 170 -9.26 7.89 0.07
C LEU A 170 -10.30 9.00 -0.14
N SER A 171 -11.11 8.87 -1.19
CA SER A 171 -12.28 9.73 -1.42
C SER A 171 -13.28 9.62 -0.28
N GLN A 172 -13.78 10.75 0.20
CA GLN A 172 -14.95 10.80 1.07
C GLN A 172 -16.18 11.17 0.26
N ALA A 173 -17.26 10.42 0.42
CA ALA A 173 -18.50 10.68 -0.30
C ALA A 173 -19.31 11.80 0.41
N TYR A 174 -19.79 12.77 -0.36
CA TYR A 174 -20.73 13.80 0.14
C TYR A 174 -22.18 13.33 0.14
N SER A 175 -22.46 12.27 -0.60
CA SER A 175 -23.78 11.64 -0.74
C SER A 175 -23.59 10.13 -0.81
N GLU A 176 -24.66 9.36 -0.60
CA GLU A 176 -24.61 7.92 -0.86
C GLU A 176 -24.19 7.67 -2.32
N ALA A 177 -23.10 6.91 -2.48
CA ALA A 177 -22.59 6.55 -3.79
C ALA A 177 -23.37 5.32 -4.30
N SER A 178 -24.02 5.44 -5.45
CA SER A 178 -24.53 4.29 -6.19
C SER A 178 -24.08 4.37 -7.64
N LYS A 179 -23.93 3.21 -8.29
CA LYS A 179 -23.53 3.15 -9.70
C LYS A 179 -24.55 3.79 -10.64
N ASP A 180 -25.80 3.89 -10.21
CA ASP A 180 -26.92 4.35 -11.03
C ASP A 180 -27.40 5.76 -10.65
N SER A 181 -26.84 6.35 -9.59
CA SER A 181 -27.15 7.71 -9.15
C SER A 181 -25.98 8.65 -9.38
N VAL A 182 -26.31 9.92 -9.58
CA VAL A 182 -25.32 10.99 -9.40
C VAL A 182 -24.79 10.89 -7.98
N TYR A 183 -23.49 11.03 -7.79
CA TYR A 183 -22.88 11.16 -6.47
C TYR A 183 -21.66 12.07 -6.56
N ALA A 184 -21.20 12.55 -5.40
CA ALA A 184 -20.02 13.38 -5.34
C ALA A 184 -19.05 12.91 -4.25
N THR A 185 -17.75 13.06 -4.52
CA THR A 185 -16.69 12.79 -3.55
C THR A 185 -15.78 14.01 -3.38
N THR A 186 -14.97 14.00 -2.33
CA THR A 186 -13.81 14.91 -2.22
C THR A 186 -12.88 14.73 -3.41
N TYR A 187 -12.15 15.78 -3.76
CA TYR A 187 -11.12 15.72 -4.80
C TYR A 187 -9.88 15.00 -4.27
N ASP A 188 -9.46 13.94 -4.97
CA ASP A 188 -8.34 13.06 -4.60
C ASP A 188 -7.59 12.55 -5.86
N PRO A 189 -6.68 13.36 -6.43
CA PRO A 189 -6.08 13.05 -7.72
C PRO A 189 -5.17 11.82 -7.66
N TYR A 190 -5.11 11.09 -8.78
CA TYR A 190 -4.12 10.04 -8.95
C TYR A 190 -2.70 10.63 -9.00
N ALA A 191 -1.76 9.98 -8.32
CA ALA A 191 -0.34 10.21 -8.41
C ALA A 191 0.32 9.06 -9.18
N ILE A 192 1.23 9.43 -10.07
CA ILE A 192 1.97 8.51 -10.95
C ILE A 192 3.44 8.58 -10.56
N TYR A 193 4.01 7.42 -10.26
CA TYR A 193 5.44 7.26 -10.00
C TYR A 193 6.06 6.42 -11.11
N ILE A 194 7.07 6.96 -11.78
CA ILE A 194 7.82 6.28 -12.84
C ILE A 194 8.87 5.40 -12.16
N VAL A 195 8.90 4.12 -12.52
CA VAL A 195 9.88 3.17 -11.99
C VAL A 195 11.10 3.14 -12.91
N HIS A 196 12.28 3.23 -12.30
CA HIS A 196 13.56 3.16 -12.98
C HIS A 196 14.32 1.91 -12.50
N PRO A 197 15.06 1.21 -13.38
CA PRO A 197 15.94 0.14 -12.94
C PRO A 197 16.98 0.65 -11.95
N ASN A 198 17.20 -0.09 -10.87
CA ASN A 198 18.21 0.21 -9.83
C ASN A 198 18.04 1.54 -9.08
N GLU A 199 16.89 2.22 -9.21
CA GLU A 199 16.69 3.56 -8.66
C GLU A 199 15.31 3.72 -8.01
N PRO A 200 15.17 4.60 -7.00
CA PRO A 200 13.85 4.94 -6.48
C PRO A 200 12.92 5.46 -7.58
N ALA A 201 11.63 5.14 -7.46
CA ALA A 201 10.61 5.63 -8.36
C ALA A 201 10.43 7.16 -8.20
N GLU A 202 10.24 7.85 -9.32
CA GLU A 202 10.11 9.30 -9.37
C GLU A 202 8.65 9.71 -9.54
N TYR A 203 8.16 10.64 -8.70
CA TYR A 203 6.85 11.25 -8.92
C TYR A 203 6.85 12.09 -10.21
N SER A 204 5.95 11.77 -11.15
CA SER A 204 5.77 12.56 -12.37
C SER A 204 4.51 13.42 -12.31
N LEU A 205 4.70 14.74 -12.19
CA LEU A 205 3.62 15.72 -12.28
C LEU A 205 2.94 15.68 -13.66
N VAL A 206 3.75 15.53 -14.72
CA VAL A 206 3.27 15.52 -16.10
C VAL A 206 2.34 14.33 -16.32
N GLU A 207 2.78 13.13 -15.94
CA GLU A 207 1.98 11.92 -16.11
C GLU A 207 0.79 11.88 -15.16
N SER A 208 0.93 12.37 -13.92
CA SER A 208 -0.20 12.52 -13.01
C SER A 208 -1.28 13.41 -13.60
N LYS A 209 -0.92 14.59 -14.12
CA LYS A 209 -1.87 15.48 -14.77
C LYS A 209 -2.52 14.83 -15.99
N ARG A 210 -1.72 14.21 -16.87
CA ARG A 210 -2.22 13.53 -18.08
C ARG A 210 -3.22 12.43 -17.73
N TYR A 211 -2.86 11.55 -16.79
CA TYR A 211 -3.71 10.44 -16.35
C TYR A 211 -5.04 10.94 -15.77
N ASN A 212 -4.99 11.93 -14.87
CA ASN A 212 -6.20 12.50 -14.29
C ASN A 212 -7.09 13.18 -15.33
N GLN A 213 -6.54 13.88 -16.33
CA GLN A 213 -7.35 14.48 -17.39
C GLN A 213 -8.03 13.44 -18.30
N LEU A 214 -7.46 12.24 -18.41
CA LEU A 214 -8.00 11.15 -19.21
C LEU A 214 -9.04 10.32 -18.44
N HIS A 215 -8.82 10.08 -17.15
CA HIS A 215 -9.59 9.11 -16.35
C HIS A 215 -10.40 9.73 -15.20
N TYR A 216 -10.17 11.01 -14.89
CA TYR A 216 -10.74 11.69 -13.73
C TYR A 216 -10.94 13.20 -14.02
N VAL A 217 -10.47 14.07 -13.12
CA VAL A 217 -10.46 15.53 -13.22
C VAL A 217 -9.13 16.08 -12.69
N TRP A 218 -8.77 17.31 -13.03
CA TRP A 218 -7.51 17.93 -12.57
C TRP A 218 -7.72 19.33 -12.00
N ALA A 219 -7.47 19.47 -10.69
CA ALA A 219 -7.44 20.73 -9.94
C ALA A 219 -6.16 20.91 -9.09
N GLY A 220 -5.09 20.19 -9.43
CA GLY A 220 -3.80 20.23 -8.74
C GLY A 220 -3.40 18.87 -8.15
N THR A 221 -2.26 18.81 -7.47
CA THR A 221 -1.66 17.55 -7.00
C THR A 221 -2.19 17.05 -5.66
N LYS A 222 -2.89 17.90 -4.91
CA LYS A 222 -3.29 17.62 -3.53
C LYS A 222 -4.78 17.35 -3.44
N SER A 223 -5.13 16.42 -2.57
CA SER A 223 -6.52 16.19 -2.19
C SER A 223 -7.13 17.44 -1.53
N ARG A 224 -8.43 17.66 -1.75
CA ARG A 224 -9.16 18.85 -1.32
C ARG A 224 -10.61 18.55 -0.98
N GLU A 225 -11.04 19.01 0.19
CA GLU A 225 -12.43 18.91 0.67
C GLU A 225 -13.29 20.13 0.32
N ASP A 226 -12.69 21.21 -0.20
CA ASP A 226 -13.43 22.37 -0.70
C ASP A 226 -13.83 22.22 -2.18
N ILE A 227 -13.39 21.12 -2.80
CA ILE A 227 -13.68 20.71 -4.16
C ILE A 227 -14.43 19.38 -4.13
N ALA A 228 -15.59 19.35 -4.79
CA ALA A 228 -16.33 18.12 -5.00
C ALA A 228 -16.21 17.66 -6.45
N VAL A 229 -15.98 16.36 -6.63
CA VAL A 229 -15.99 15.71 -7.94
C VAL A 229 -17.32 14.99 -8.10
N VAL A 230 -18.10 15.41 -9.09
CA VAL A 230 -19.42 14.86 -9.39
C VAL A 230 -19.29 13.78 -10.45
N PHE A 231 -19.92 12.64 -10.21
CA PHE A 231 -19.94 11.48 -11.10
C PHE A 231 -21.36 11.19 -11.59
N HIS A 232 -21.45 10.54 -12.75
CA HIS A 232 -22.69 9.96 -13.32
C HIS A 232 -23.84 10.96 -13.55
N ASP A 233 -23.56 12.27 -13.59
CA ASP A 233 -24.53 13.27 -14.00
C ASP A 233 -24.93 13.06 -15.47
N LYS A 234 -26.23 12.95 -15.73
CA LYS A 234 -26.79 12.73 -17.07
C LYS A 234 -26.40 13.82 -18.06
N ASN A 235 -26.08 15.03 -17.58
CA ASN A 235 -25.66 16.15 -18.43
C ASN A 235 -24.15 16.17 -18.71
N HIS A 236 -23.37 15.31 -18.04
CA HIS A 236 -21.91 15.30 -18.15
C HIS A 236 -21.39 13.87 -18.39
N HIS A 237 -20.79 13.64 -19.57
CA HIS A 237 -20.24 12.33 -19.94
C HIS A 237 -18.97 11.92 -19.17
N ARG A 238 -18.40 12.82 -18.38
CA ARG A 238 -17.20 12.61 -17.57
C ARG A 238 -17.38 13.24 -16.19
N PRO A 239 -16.63 12.79 -15.17
CA PRO A 239 -16.61 13.48 -13.89
C PRO A 239 -16.21 14.94 -14.07
N TYR A 240 -16.77 15.82 -13.24
CA TYR A 240 -16.48 17.25 -13.27
C TYR A 240 -16.39 17.83 -11.87
N ILE A 241 -15.78 19.00 -11.77
CA ILE A 241 -15.50 19.66 -10.50
C ILE A 241 -16.54 20.75 -10.23
N VAL A 242 -17.04 20.80 -9.00
CA VAL A 242 -17.78 21.94 -8.44
C VAL A 242 -17.19 22.34 -7.08
N PRO A 243 -17.31 23.61 -6.66
CA PRO A 243 -17.04 23.97 -5.27
C PRO A 243 -17.96 23.15 -4.34
N ALA A 244 -17.42 22.59 -3.25
CA ALA A 244 -18.20 21.74 -2.35
C ALA A 244 -19.44 22.47 -1.79
N LYS A 245 -19.32 23.78 -1.51
CA LYS A 245 -20.43 24.65 -1.06
C LYS A 245 -21.59 24.75 -2.05
N ASP A 246 -21.36 24.45 -3.33
CA ASP A 246 -22.35 24.55 -4.41
C ASP A 246 -23.02 23.20 -4.72
N LEU A 247 -22.66 22.11 -4.03
CA LEU A 247 -23.23 20.78 -4.25
C LEU A 247 -24.76 20.72 -4.15
N GLY A 248 -25.38 21.55 -3.30
CA GLY A 248 -26.84 21.63 -3.18
C GLY A 248 -27.56 22.08 -4.46
N LYS A 249 -26.84 22.68 -5.42
CA LYS A 249 -27.37 23.03 -6.75
C LYS A 249 -27.36 21.83 -7.70
N VAL A 250 -26.45 20.88 -7.48
CA VAL A 250 -26.30 19.64 -8.26
C VAL A 250 -27.26 18.56 -7.74
N PHE A 251 -27.43 18.48 -6.43
CA PHE A 251 -28.37 17.61 -5.73
C PHE A 251 -29.52 18.43 -5.15
N PRO A 252 -30.45 18.96 -5.97
CA PRO A 252 -31.62 19.63 -5.44
C PRO A 252 -32.36 18.59 -4.57
N LYS A 253 -32.55 18.92 -3.30
CA LYS A 253 -33.27 18.05 -2.35
C LYS A 253 -34.58 17.64 -3.02
N THR A 254 -34.76 16.34 -3.29
CA THR A 254 -36.08 15.77 -3.53
C THR A 254 -36.88 16.03 -2.26
N GLN A 255 -37.80 16.99 -2.34
CA GLN A 255 -38.85 17.17 -1.34
C GLN A 255 -39.79 15.98 -1.35
#